data_AF-A0A8I5T153-F1
#
_entry.id   AF-A0A8I5T153-F1
#
_cell.length_a   1.000
_cell.length_b   1.000
_cell.length_c   1.000
_cell.angle_alpha   90.00
_cell.angle_beta   90.00
_cell.angle_gamma   90.00
#
_symmetry.space_group_name_H-M   'P 1'
#
loop_
_entity.id
_entity.type
_entity.pdbx_description
1 polymer ?
#
loop_
_entity_poly.entity_id
_entity_poly.type
_entity_poly.pdbx_seq_one_letter_code
_entity_poly.pdbx_strand_id
1 'polypeptide(L)'
;MRAWIFFLLCLAGRALAAPPVSVGANPVQVEVGEFDDGAEETEEEVVAENPCQNHHCKHGKVCELDENNTPMCVCQDPTSCPAPIGEFEKVCSNDNKTFDSSCHFFATKCTLEGTKKGHKLHLDYIGPCKYIPPCLDSELTEFPLRMRDWLKNVLVTLYERDEDNNLLTEKQKLRVKKIHENEKRLEAGDHPVELLARDFEKNYNMYIFPVHWQFGQLDQHPIDGYLSHTELAPLRAPLIPMEHCTTRFFETCDLDNDKYIALDEWAGCFGIKQKDIDKDLVI
;
A
#
# COMPACT_ATOMS: atom_id res chain seq x y z
N MET A 1 -5.29 72.23 11.79
CA MET A 1 -6.49 72.59 11.00
C MET A 1 -7.50 71.45 11.15
N ARG A 2 -8.48 71.64 12.03
CA ARG A 2 -9.60 70.73 12.31
C ARG A 2 -10.87 71.52 12.03
N ALA A 3 -11.75 71.02 11.16
CA ALA A 3 -13.09 71.53 10.94
C ALA A 3 -13.94 70.38 10.36
N TRP A 4 -15.22 70.16 10.66
CA TRP A 4 -16.16 70.61 11.68
C TRP A 4 -17.30 69.57 11.62
N ILE A 5 -17.90 69.23 12.76
CA ILE A 5 -19.16 68.48 12.85
C ILE A 5 -20.30 69.48 12.68
N PHE A 6 -21.37 69.16 11.93
CA PHE A 6 -22.73 69.55 12.31
C PHE A 6 -23.80 68.58 11.76
N PHE A 7 -24.69 68.24 12.68
CA PHE A 7 -25.95 67.52 12.58
C PHE A 7 -26.95 68.13 11.57
N LEU A 8 -27.90 67.33 11.09
CA LEU A 8 -29.37 67.51 11.22
C LEU A 8 -30.08 66.40 10.40
N LEU A 9 -30.81 65.47 11.03
CA LEU A 9 -32.28 65.50 11.25
C LEU A 9 -33.11 65.69 9.97
N CYS A 10 -33.79 64.63 9.50
CA CYS A 10 -35.26 64.48 9.61
C CYS A 10 -35.87 63.42 8.69
N LEU A 11 -36.70 62.58 9.31
CA LEU A 11 -38.07 62.18 8.94
C LEU A 11 -38.37 61.43 7.62
N ALA A 12 -38.71 60.14 7.84
CA ALA A 12 -39.82 59.36 7.30
C ALA A 12 -40.59 59.86 6.05
N GLY A 13 -40.68 58.97 5.06
CA GLY A 13 -41.74 58.94 4.05
C GLY A 13 -41.72 57.61 3.29
N ARG A 14 -42.72 56.76 3.50
CA ARG A 14 -43.00 55.55 2.69
C ARG A 14 -43.91 55.95 1.52
N ALA A 15 -43.61 55.51 0.30
CA ALA A 15 -44.62 55.19 -0.73
C ALA A 15 -44.04 54.39 -1.92
N LEU A 16 -44.53 53.15 -2.05
CA LEU A 16 -45.03 52.41 -3.23
C LEU A 16 -44.26 52.36 -4.58
N ALA A 17 -44.01 51.09 -5.00
CA ALA A 17 -43.91 50.41 -6.33
C ALA A 17 -43.86 51.24 -7.65
N ALA A 18 -43.19 50.86 -8.75
CA ALA A 18 -43.05 49.55 -9.43
C ALA A 18 -41.80 49.53 -10.40
N PRO A 19 -41.44 48.41 -11.08
CA PRO A 19 -40.10 48.14 -11.62
C PRO A 19 -39.87 48.62 -13.08
N PRO A 20 -38.62 48.66 -13.58
CA PRO A 20 -38.28 47.78 -14.72
C PRO A 20 -36.83 47.21 -14.68
N VAL A 21 -36.70 45.90 -14.92
CA VAL A 21 -36.21 45.25 -16.16
C VAL A 21 -34.73 45.53 -16.49
N SER A 22 -33.94 44.46 -16.37
CA SER A 22 -32.55 44.34 -16.79
C SER A 22 -32.40 44.49 -18.31
N VAL A 23 -31.48 45.36 -18.69
CA VAL A 23 -31.02 45.59 -20.05
C VAL A 23 -30.01 44.51 -20.44
N GLY A 24 -30.04 44.06 -21.71
CA GLY A 24 -28.81 43.55 -22.34
C GLY A 24 -29.00 42.45 -23.36
N ALA A 25 -29.56 42.79 -24.52
CA ALA A 25 -29.67 41.94 -25.70
C ALA A 25 -28.35 41.84 -26.49
N ASN A 26 -28.18 40.80 -27.31
CA ASN A 26 -28.13 40.98 -28.77
C ASN A 26 -28.46 39.68 -29.55
N PRO A 27 -29.37 39.70 -30.55
CA PRO A 27 -29.84 38.53 -31.30
C PRO A 27 -29.43 38.55 -32.79
N VAL A 28 -28.90 37.42 -33.28
CA VAL A 28 -28.55 37.09 -34.69
C VAL A 28 -28.41 35.54 -34.65
N GLN A 29 -29.13 34.65 -35.34
CA GLN A 29 -29.73 34.65 -36.68
C GLN A 29 -30.70 33.44 -36.89
N VAL A 30 -31.78 33.71 -37.63
CA VAL A 30 -32.48 32.91 -38.68
C VAL A 30 -32.96 31.47 -38.41
N GLU A 31 -34.30 31.30 -38.40
CA GLU A 31 -35.03 30.07 -38.74
C GLU A 31 -35.04 29.84 -40.25
N VAL A 32 -34.71 28.63 -40.74
CA VAL A 32 -35.42 27.96 -41.86
C VAL A 32 -35.20 26.44 -41.79
N GLY A 33 -36.28 25.66 -41.86
CA GLY A 33 -36.28 24.35 -42.53
C GLY A 33 -36.69 23.14 -41.68
N GLU A 34 -37.95 22.73 -41.82
CA GLU A 34 -38.37 21.35 -41.58
C GLU A 34 -37.61 20.41 -42.53
N PHE A 35 -36.91 19.43 -41.98
CA PHE A 35 -36.44 18.25 -42.69
C PHE A 35 -36.85 17.00 -41.90
N ASP A 36 -37.73 16.23 -42.53
CA ASP A 36 -38.03 14.83 -42.25
C ASP A 36 -36.77 14.03 -42.56
N ASP A 37 -36.16 13.41 -41.55
CA ASP A 37 -35.08 12.45 -41.75
C ASP A 37 -35.28 11.27 -40.80
N GLY A 38 -35.12 10.09 -41.40
CA GLY A 38 -35.66 8.83 -40.93
C GLY A 38 -35.16 8.39 -39.56
N ALA A 39 -35.94 7.49 -38.97
CA ALA A 39 -35.49 6.69 -37.84
C ALA A 39 -34.25 5.90 -38.25
N GLU A 40 -33.07 6.44 -37.96
CA GLU A 40 -31.87 5.62 -37.79
C GLU A 40 -32.07 4.82 -36.50
N GLU A 41 -32.34 3.53 -36.69
CA GLU A 41 -32.11 2.52 -35.67
C GLU A 41 -30.66 2.68 -35.23
N THR A 42 -30.46 3.26 -34.06
CA THR A 42 -29.19 3.13 -33.36
C THR A 42 -29.09 1.65 -33.00
N GLU A 43 -28.40 0.89 -33.84
CA GLU A 43 -27.86 -0.41 -33.44
C GLU A 43 -27.05 -0.15 -32.17
N GLU A 44 -27.60 -0.53 -31.01
CA GLU A 44 -26.81 -0.68 -29.81
C GLU A 44 -25.75 -1.74 -30.13
N GLU A 45 -24.59 -1.32 -30.63
CA GLU A 45 -23.40 -2.16 -30.64
C GLU A 45 -23.18 -2.59 -29.20
N VAL A 46 -23.57 -3.83 -28.91
CA VAL A 46 -23.21 -4.50 -27.66
C VAL A 46 -21.70 -4.65 -27.74
N VAL A 47 -20.96 -3.66 -27.23
CA VAL A 47 -19.51 -3.72 -27.12
C VAL A 47 -19.22 -4.96 -26.29
N ALA A 48 -18.80 -6.04 -26.95
CA ALA A 48 -18.41 -7.25 -26.27
C ALA A 48 -17.29 -6.87 -25.29
N GLU A 49 -17.58 -6.96 -23.99
CA GLU A 49 -16.60 -6.66 -22.95
C GLU A 49 -15.34 -7.49 -23.25
N ASN A 50 -14.19 -6.82 -23.33
CA ASN A 50 -12.93 -7.52 -23.60
C ASN A 50 -12.72 -8.52 -22.45
N PRO A 51 -12.61 -9.85 -22.72
CA PRO A 51 -12.50 -10.86 -21.68
C PRO A 51 -11.30 -10.68 -20.74
N CYS A 52 -10.29 -9.91 -21.15
CA CYS A 52 -9.12 -9.58 -20.32
C CYS A 52 -9.32 -8.37 -19.38
N GLN A 53 -10.39 -7.57 -19.50
CA GLN A 53 -10.60 -6.39 -18.65
C GLN A 53 -10.74 -6.75 -17.17
N ASN A 54 -11.44 -7.86 -16.87
CA ASN A 54 -11.67 -8.34 -15.51
C ASN A 54 -10.80 -9.57 -15.14
N HIS A 55 -9.85 -9.94 -15.99
CA HIS A 55 -8.98 -11.10 -15.78
C HIS A 55 -7.59 -10.68 -15.29
N HIS A 56 -7.39 -10.70 -13.97
CA HIS A 56 -6.12 -10.30 -13.36
C HIS A 56 -5.10 -11.44 -13.35
N CYS A 57 -3.95 -11.19 -13.98
CA CYS A 57 -2.81 -12.09 -13.99
C CYS A 57 -1.88 -11.86 -12.79
N LYS A 58 -1.07 -12.87 -12.46
CA LYS A 58 -0.01 -12.74 -11.43
C LYS A 58 1.05 -11.72 -11.86
N HIS A 59 1.85 -11.26 -10.91
CA HIS A 59 2.97 -10.35 -11.17
C HIS A 59 3.88 -10.81 -12.31
N GLY A 60 4.19 -9.88 -13.21
CA GLY A 60 5.02 -10.13 -14.39
C GLY A 60 4.29 -10.81 -15.55
N LYS A 61 2.98 -11.03 -15.44
CA LYS A 61 2.13 -11.56 -16.52
C LYS A 61 1.04 -10.56 -16.91
N VAL A 62 0.64 -10.62 -18.17
CA VAL A 62 -0.46 -9.84 -18.76
C VAL A 62 -1.48 -10.79 -19.38
N CYS A 63 -2.73 -10.35 -19.45
CA CYS A 63 -3.80 -11.12 -20.08
C CYS A 63 -3.80 -10.86 -21.59
N GLU A 64 -3.75 -11.94 -22.36
CA GLU A 64 -3.89 -11.95 -23.81
C GLU A 64 -4.97 -12.97 -24.20
N LEU A 65 -5.65 -12.76 -25.34
CA LEU A 65 -6.67 -13.71 -25.82
C LEU A 65 -6.02 -14.78 -26.71
N ASP A 66 -6.41 -16.03 -26.51
CA ASP A 66 -5.99 -17.14 -27.37
C ASP A 66 -6.79 -17.20 -28.70
N GLU A 67 -6.51 -18.20 -29.54
CA GLU A 67 -7.22 -18.42 -30.82
C GLU A 67 -8.74 -18.62 -30.66
N ASN A 68 -9.20 -18.99 -29.46
CA ASN A 68 -10.61 -19.21 -29.13
C ASN A 68 -11.23 -18.01 -28.39
N ASN A 69 -10.56 -16.85 -28.37
CA ASN A 69 -11.00 -15.65 -27.66
C ASN A 69 -11.12 -15.87 -26.13
N THR A 70 -10.33 -16.78 -25.58
CA THR A 70 -10.26 -17.11 -24.15
C THR A 70 -9.08 -16.39 -23.50
N PRO A 71 -9.24 -15.73 -22.34
CA PRO A 71 -8.15 -15.03 -21.66
C PRO A 71 -7.08 -15.99 -21.14
N MET A 72 -5.81 -15.68 -21.42
CA MET A 72 -4.63 -16.43 -20.99
C MET A 72 -3.54 -15.49 -20.45
N CYS A 73 -2.89 -15.86 -19.35
CA CYS A 73 -1.81 -15.08 -18.78
C CYS A 73 -0.45 -15.46 -19.38
N VAL A 74 0.13 -14.55 -20.16
CA VAL A 74 1.49 -14.69 -20.72
C VAL A 74 2.46 -13.75 -20.01
N CYS A 75 3.77 -14.00 -20.10
CA CYS A 75 4.74 -13.09 -19.51
C CYS A 75 4.69 -11.72 -20.19
N GLN A 76 4.73 -10.67 -19.37
CA GLN A 76 4.80 -9.30 -19.85
C GLN A 76 6.13 -9.06 -20.58
N ASP A 77 6.08 -8.35 -21.70
CA ASP A 77 7.28 -7.82 -22.35
C ASP A 77 7.86 -6.67 -21.50
N PRO A 78 9.14 -6.74 -21.05
CA PRO A 78 9.76 -5.65 -20.30
C PRO A 78 9.71 -4.29 -21.01
N THR A 79 9.64 -4.24 -22.34
CA THR A 79 9.55 -2.99 -23.10
C THR A 79 8.18 -2.33 -23.04
N SER A 80 7.14 -3.07 -22.62
CA SER A 80 5.80 -2.52 -22.36
C SER A 80 5.67 -1.90 -20.97
N CYS A 81 6.69 -2.04 -20.11
CA CYS A 81 6.73 -1.39 -18.81
C CYS A 81 6.93 0.12 -18.96
N PRO A 82 6.23 0.96 -18.16
CA PRO A 82 6.51 2.39 -18.11
C PRO A 82 7.96 2.67 -17.72
N ALA A 83 8.55 3.69 -18.36
CA ALA A 83 9.87 4.18 -17.99
C ALA A 83 9.84 4.77 -16.56
N PRO A 84 10.87 4.53 -15.74
CA PRO A 84 10.89 5.06 -14.38
C PRO A 84 10.97 6.59 -14.38
N ILE A 85 10.15 7.22 -13.55
CA ILE A 85 10.12 8.68 -13.35
C ILE A 85 11.39 9.15 -12.63
N GLY A 86 11.96 8.29 -11.77
CA GLY A 86 13.20 8.59 -11.07
C GLY A 86 13.83 7.35 -10.42
N GLU A 87 14.99 7.54 -9.78
CA GLU A 87 15.74 6.44 -9.16
C GLU A 87 14.94 5.69 -8.08
N PHE A 88 14.00 6.35 -7.40
CA PHE A 88 13.19 5.71 -6.35
C PHE A 88 12.21 4.65 -6.86
N GLU A 89 11.88 4.63 -8.17
CA GLU A 89 11.03 3.61 -8.79
C GLU A 89 11.81 2.38 -9.25
N LYS A 90 13.14 2.47 -9.31
CA LYS A 90 14.01 1.34 -9.59
C LYS A 90 13.91 0.31 -8.47
N VAL A 91 14.41 -0.89 -8.73
CA VAL A 91 14.46 -1.95 -7.74
C VAL A 91 15.77 -2.71 -7.79
N CYS A 92 16.20 -3.28 -6.67
CA CYS A 92 17.37 -4.14 -6.59
C CYS A 92 16.96 -5.59 -6.41
N SER A 93 17.52 -6.49 -7.22
CA SER A 93 17.39 -7.93 -7.03
C SER A 93 18.39 -8.46 -6.00
N ASN A 94 18.15 -9.67 -5.51
CA ASN A 94 19.03 -10.37 -4.57
C ASN A 94 20.40 -10.81 -5.17
N ASP A 95 20.61 -10.65 -6.48
CA ASP A 95 21.92 -10.78 -7.13
C ASP A 95 22.62 -9.43 -7.37
N ASN A 96 22.19 -8.39 -6.63
CA ASN A 96 22.74 -7.03 -6.64
C ASN A 96 22.70 -6.38 -8.04
N LYS A 97 21.60 -6.61 -8.78
CA LYS A 97 21.33 -5.95 -10.06
C LYS A 97 20.17 -4.99 -9.93
N THR A 98 20.39 -3.77 -10.36
CA THR A 98 19.34 -2.76 -10.43
C THR A 98 18.51 -2.99 -11.70
N PHE A 99 17.20 -3.06 -11.53
CA PHE A 99 16.20 -3.03 -12.60
C PHE A 99 15.52 -1.68 -12.63
N ASP A 100 15.04 -1.28 -13.81
CA ASP A 100 14.44 0.04 -14.02
C ASP A 100 13.14 0.24 -13.23
N SER A 101 12.36 -0.81 -13.01
CA SER A 101 11.23 -0.79 -12.08
C SER A 101 10.82 -2.20 -11.65
N SER A 102 9.90 -2.31 -10.68
CA SER A 102 9.26 -3.57 -10.31
C SER A 102 8.65 -4.29 -11.51
N CYS A 103 8.06 -3.55 -12.46
CA CYS A 103 7.50 -4.11 -13.69
C CYS A 103 8.59 -4.84 -14.50
N HIS A 104 9.70 -4.17 -14.78
CA HIS A 104 10.83 -4.75 -15.52
C HIS A 104 11.41 -5.99 -14.82
N PHE A 105 11.52 -5.93 -13.49
CA PHE A 105 11.99 -7.07 -12.68
C PHE A 105 11.04 -8.28 -12.81
N PHE A 106 9.74 -8.10 -12.58
CA PHE A 106 8.78 -9.20 -12.60
C PHE A 106 8.55 -9.75 -14.02
N ALA A 107 8.54 -8.90 -15.05
CA ALA A 107 8.54 -9.31 -16.45
C ALA A 107 9.76 -10.21 -16.76
N THR A 108 10.95 -9.78 -16.34
CA THR A 108 12.19 -10.58 -16.50
C THR A 108 12.11 -11.90 -15.72
N LYS A 109 11.66 -11.86 -14.45
CA LYS A 109 11.50 -13.06 -13.63
C LYS A 109 10.51 -14.05 -14.23
N CYS A 110 9.43 -13.57 -14.86
CA CYS A 110 8.43 -14.41 -15.50
C CYS A 110 9.03 -15.29 -16.59
N THR A 111 9.91 -14.75 -17.44
CA THR A 111 10.58 -15.53 -18.50
C THR A 111 11.47 -16.67 -17.97
N LEU A 112 11.80 -16.63 -16.67
CA LEU A 112 12.63 -17.63 -15.98
C LEU A 112 11.78 -18.61 -15.15
N GLU A 113 10.46 -18.54 -15.22
CA GLU A 113 9.55 -19.45 -14.50
C GLU A 113 9.85 -20.92 -14.84
N GLY A 114 9.88 -21.79 -13.83
CA GLY A 114 10.27 -23.20 -13.96
C GLY A 114 11.77 -23.47 -14.06
N THR A 115 12.62 -22.43 -14.13
CA THR A 115 14.08 -22.59 -14.14
C THR A 115 14.68 -22.42 -12.73
N LYS A 116 15.79 -23.12 -12.45
CA LYS A 116 16.54 -22.93 -11.18
C LYS A 116 16.98 -21.48 -10.94
N LYS A 117 17.20 -20.71 -12.01
CA LYS A 117 17.57 -19.29 -11.93
C LYS A 117 16.37 -18.44 -11.51
N GLY A 118 15.20 -18.68 -12.10
CA GLY A 118 13.96 -17.97 -11.73
C GLY A 118 13.52 -18.25 -10.30
N HIS A 119 13.67 -19.49 -9.83
CA HIS A 119 13.40 -19.85 -8.42
C HIS A 119 14.30 -19.13 -7.42
N LYS A 120 15.52 -18.74 -7.80
CA LYS A 120 16.47 -18.03 -6.93
C LYS A 120 16.44 -16.52 -7.11
N LEU A 121 15.82 -16.01 -8.18
CA LEU A 121 15.78 -14.58 -8.47
C LEU A 121 14.66 -13.94 -7.66
N HIS A 122 14.99 -13.04 -6.74
CA HIS A 122 14.01 -12.34 -5.91
C HIS A 122 14.25 -10.84 -5.89
N LEU A 123 13.18 -10.10 -5.62
CA LEU A 123 13.26 -8.67 -5.32
C LEU A 123 13.87 -8.54 -3.93
N ASP A 124 14.98 -7.83 -3.80
CA ASP A 124 15.61 -7.61 -2.50
C ASP A 124 15.01 -6.38 -1.83
N TYR A 125 15.06 -5.22 -2.49
CA TYR A 125 14.47 -3.99 -1.99
C TYR A 125 14.12 -3.02 -3.11
N ILE A 126 13.26 -2.05 -2.76
CA ILE A 126 12.86 -0.95 -3.64
C ILE A 126 13.94 0.14 -3.60
N GLY A 127 14.22 0.73 -4.75
CA GLY A 127 15.34 1.64 -5.01
C GLY A 127 16.48 0.94 -5.77
N PRO A 128 17.47 1.72 -6.26
CA PRO A 128 18.62 1.16 -6.95
C PRO A 128 19.52 0.41 -5.97
N CYS A 129 20.29 -0.57 -6.47
CA CYS A 129 21.22 -1.29 -5.61
C CYS A 129 22.22 -0.36 -4.93
N LYS A 130 22.34 -0.51 -3.61
CA LYS A 130 23.20 0.25 -2.71
C LYS A 130 24.12 -0.71 -1.92
N TYR A 131 25.15 -0.15 -1.33
CA TYR A 131 25.95 -0.89 -0.34
C TYR A 131 25.10 -1.16 0.91
N ILE A 132 25.00 -2.42 1.30
CA ILE A 132 24.34 -2.85 2.54
C ILE A 132 25.42 -3.25 3.54
N PRO A 133 25.52 -2.59 4.70
CA PRO A 133 26.48 -2.98 5.72
C PRO A 133 26.16 -4.38 6.27
N PRO A 134 27.17 -5.17 6.66
CA PRO A 134 26.93 -6.47 7.27
C PRO A 134 26.22 -6.30 8.62
N CYS A 135 25.20 -7.12 8.87
CA CYS A 135 24.51 -7.18 10.16
C CYS A 135 25.40 -7.83 11.21
N LEU A 136 25.76 -7.10 12.26
CA LEU A 136 26.54 -7.62 13.38
C LEU A 136 25.70 -8.54 14.27
N ASP A 137 26.36 -9.46 15.00
CA ASP A 137 25.66 -10.38 15.92
C ASP A 137 24.90 -9.63 17.02
N SER A 138 25.45 -8.52 17.51
CA SER A 138 24.77 -7.66 18.49
C SER A 138 23.50 -7.06 17.90
N GLU A 139 23.54 -6.53 16.68
CA GLU A 139 22.38 -5.95 16.00
C GLU A 139 21.31 -7.02 15.74
N LEU A 140 21.72 -8.22 15.32
CA LEU A 140 20.82 -9.34 15.07
C LEU A 140 20.03 -9.73 16.33
N THR A 141 20.66 -9.69 17.52
CA THR A 141 19.96 -9.98 18.78
C THR A 141 18.96 -8.89 19.19
N GLU A 142 19.19 -7.64 18.79
CA GLU A 142 18.29 -6.51 19.08
C GLU A 142 17.14 -6.38 18.07
N PHE A 143 17.37 -6.81 16.83
CA PHE A 143 16.47 -6.67 15.70
C PHE A 143 15.01 -7.07 16.01
N PRO A 144 14.70 -8.28 16.54
CA PRO A 144 13.31 -8.67 16.79
C PRO A 144 12.59 -7.77 17.80
N LEU A 145 13.31 -7.17 18.76
CA LEU A 145 12.72 -6.26 19.74
C LEU A 145 12.37 -4.92 19.10
N ARG A 146 13.30 -4.37 18.30
CA ARG A 146 13.12 -3.10 17.59
C ARG A 146 12.04 -3.20 16.52
N MET A 147 12.06 -4.27 15.72
CA MET A 147 11.06 -4.52 14.69
C MET A 147 9.66 -4.67 15.30
N ARG A 148 9.51 -5.45 16.37
CA ARG A 148 8.21 -5.66 17.01
C ARG A 148 7.61 -4.37 17.61
N ASP A 149 8.43 -3.53 18.22
CA ASP A 149 7.98 -2.20 18.68
C ASP A 149 7.59 -1.30 17.50
N TRP A 150 8.40 -1.30 16.43
CA TRP A 150 8.10 -0.59 15.19
C TRP A 150 6.75 -1.01 14.60
N LEU A 151 6.46 -2.31 14.50
CA LEU A 151 5.17 -2.82 14.01
C LEU A 151 3.97 -2.31 14.81
N LYS A 152 4.08 -2.35 16.15
CA LYS A 152 3.04 -1.80 17.04
C LYS A 152 2.81 -0.32 16.75
N ASN A 153 3.89 0.47 16.64
CA ASN A 153 3.78 1.91 16.43
C ASN A 153 3.25 2.26 15.03
N VAL A 154 3.69 1.56 13.98
CA VAL A 154 3.13 1.70 12.62
C VAL A 154 1.62 1.48 12.67
N LEU A 155 1.17 0.40 13.28
CA LEU A 155 -0.25 0.07 13.33
C LEU A 155 -1.07 1.13 14.10
N VAL A 156 -0.53 1.66 15.21
CA VAL A 156 -1.15 2.76 15.96
C VAL A 156 -1.24 4.02 15.09
N THR A 157 -0.18 4.39 14.37
CA THR A 157 -0.22 5.57 13.48
C THR A 157 -1.17 5.39 12.30
N LEU A 158 -1.32 4.17 11.77
CA LEU A 158 -2.32 3.89 10.74
C LEU A 158 -3.74 4.08 11.28
N TYR A 159 -4.00 3.63 12.52
CA TYR A 159 -5.29 3.83 13.17
C TYR A 159 -5.60 5.32 13.41
N GLU A 160 -4.62 6.13 13.82
CA GLU A 160 -4.80 7.56 14.03
C GLU A 160 -5.04 8.35 12.73
N ARG A 161 -4.50 7.87 11.61
CA ARG A 161 -4.62 8.49 10.28
C ARG A 161 -5.81 7.99 9.47
N ASP A 162 -6.44 6.89 9.89
CA ASP A 162 -7.52 6.29 9.13
C ASP A 162 -8.77 7.19 9.17
N GLU A 163 -9.24 7.54 7.98
CA GLU A 163 -10.49 8.25 7.75
C GLU A 163 -11.41 7.32 6.94
N ASP A 164 -12.61 7.05 7.46
CA ASP A 164 -13.62 6.22 6.79
C ASP A 164 -13.13 4.82 6.32
N ASN A 165 -12.24 4.18 7.08
CA ASN A 165 -11.79 2.79 6.86
C ASN A 165 -10.95 2.58 5.61
N ASN A 166 -10.26 3.61 5.17
CA ASN A 166 -9.39 3.57 4.01
C ASN A 166 -8.07 2.80 4.24
N LEU A 167 -7.62 2.61 5.48
CA LEU A 167 -6.37 1.93 5.82
C LEU A 167 -6.59 0.64 6.62
N LEU A 168 -7.59 0.63 7.51
CA LEU A 168 -7.89 -0.48 8.41
C LEU A 168 -9.37 -0.87 8.32
N THR A 169 -9.64 -2.17 8.26
CA THR A 169 -11.02 -2.67 8.34
C THR A 169 -11.62 -2.41 9.71
N GLU A 170 -12.95 -2.39 9.81
CA GLU A 170 -13.68 -2.22 11.08
C GLU A 170 -13.19 -3.16 12.20
N LYS A 171 -12.96 -4.44 11.86
CA LYS A 171 -12.46 -5.45 12.80
C LYS A 171 -11.03 -5.15 13.25
N GLN A 172 -10.18 -4.72 12.32
CA GLN A 172 -8.80 -4.34 12.61
C GLN A 172 -8.77 -3.09 13.49
N LYS A 173 -9.52 -2.04 13.15
CA LYS A 173 -9.66 -0.81 13.96
C LYS A 173 -10.05 -1.12 15.41
N LEU A 174 -11.03 -1.99 15.63
CA LEU A 174 -11.44 -2.33 17.00
C LEU A 174 -10.31 -3.00 17.81
N ARG A 175 -9.45 -3.79 17.15
CA ARG A 175 -8.27 -4.39 17.80
C ARG A 175 -7.21 -3.32 18.09
N VAL A 176 -6.91 -2.44 17.13
CA VAL A 176 -5.91 -1.37 17.32
C VAL A 176 -6.37 -0.33 18.34
N LYS A 177 -7.66 -0.01 18.38
CA LYS A 177 -8.26 0.89 19.37
C LYS A 177 -7.92 0.47 20.80
N LYS A 178 -8.01 -0.84 21.10
CA LYS A 178 -7.63 -1.39 22.41
C LYS A 178 -6.15 -1.23 22.74
N ILE A 179 -5.29 -1.19 21.74
CA ILE A 179 -3.85 -0.93 21.89
C ILE A 179 -3.63 0.58 22.11
N HIS A 180 -4.20 1.42 21.25
CA HIS A 180 -4.05 2.88 21.28
C HIS A 180 -4.54 3.49 22.61
N GLU A 181 -5.72 3.09 23.10
CA GLU A 181 -6.34 3.60 24.34
C GLU A 181 -5.72 3.02 25.63
N ASN A 182 -4.75 2.11 25.53
CA ASN A 182 -4.17 1.48 26.70
C ASN A 182 -3.15 2.41 27.39
N GLU A 183 -3.44 2.82 28.63
CA GLU A 183 -2.55 3.68 29.42
C GLU A 183 -1.15 3.08 29.68
N LYS A 184 -1.01 1.75 29.60
CA LYS A 184 0.27 1.04 29.78
C LYS A 184 1.07 0.89 28.49
N ARG A 185 0.54 1.37 27.36
CA ARG A 185 1.24 1.33 26.07
C ARG A 185 2.50 2.18 26.16
N LEU A 186 3.64 1.57 25.83
CA LEU A 186 4.87 2.33 25.60
C LEU A 186 4.71 3.17 24.32
N GLU A 187 4.79 4.49 24.46
CA GLU A 187 4.74 5.46 23.34
C GLU A 187 5.93 5.28 22.39
N ALA A 188 5.79 5.76 21.15
CA ALA A 188 6.86 5.70 20.17
C ALA A 188 8.06 6.56 20.59
N GLY A 189 9.27 6.04 20.43
CA GLY A 189 10.50 6.74 20.78
C GLY A 189 11.73 5.86 20.61
N ASP A 190 12.92 6.46 20.74
CA ASP A 190 14.17 5.71 20.77
C ASP A 190 14.41 5.12 22.16
N HIS A 191 13.95 3.88 22.34
CA HIS A 191 14.00 3.18 23.61
C HIS A 191 15.20 2.23 23.70
N PRO A 192 15.85 2.11 24.87
CA PRO A 192 16.87 1.09 25.07
C PRO A 192 16.26 -0.31 24.95
N VAL A 193 17.03 -1.25 24.42
CA VAL A 193 16.59 -2.64 24.17
C VAL A 193 16.03 -3.33 25.43
N GLU A 194 16.57 -3.01 26.60
CA GLU A 194 16.12 -3.53 27.89
C GLU A 194 14.71 -3.09 28.26
N LEU A 195 14.33 -1.86 27.89
CA LEU A 195 12.97 -1.36 28.09
C LEU A 195 12.00 -2.05 27.13
N LEU A 196 12.39 -2.23 25.87
CA LEU A 196 11.59 -2.96 24.87
C LEU A 196 11.35 -4.42 25.29
N ALA A 197 12.36 -5.07 25.87
CA ALA A 197 12.25 -6.42 26.41
C ALA A 197 11.24 -6.49 27.56
N ARG A 198 11.36 -5.58 28.54
CA ARG A 198 10.44 -5.51 29.69
C ARG A 198 9.01 -5.17 29.26
N ASP A 199 8.85 -4.26 28.30
CA ASP A 199 7.53 -3.90 27.77
C ASP A 199 6.88 -5.10 27.09
N PHE A 200 7.61 -5.86 26.28
CA PHE A 200 7.09 -7.08 25.66
C PHE A 200 6.64 -8.11 26.70
N GLU A 201 7.38 -8.30 27.79
CA GLU A 201 6.98 -9.23 28.86
C GLU A 201 5.71 -8.75 29.60
N LYS A 202 5.62 -7.46 29.91
CA LYS A 202 4.50 -6.89 30.70
C LYS A 202 3.24 -6.65 29.87
N ASN A 203 3.40 -6.28 28.61
CA ASN A 203 2.36 -5.86 27.69
C ASN A 203 2.24 -6.79 26.47
N TYR A 204 2.69 -8.04 26.60
CA TYR A 204 2.70 -9.09 25.55
C TYR A 204 1.48 -9.09 24.62
N ASN A 205 0.26 -8.99 25.17
CA ASN A 205 -0.97 -9.03 24.39
C ASN A 205 -1.10 -7.91 23.35
N MET A 206 -0.44 -6.76 23.56
CA MET A 206 -0.46 -5.64 22.61
C MET A 206 0.36 -5.94 21.35
N TYR A 207 1.21 -6.97 21.38
CA TYR A 207 2.10 -7.33 20.28
C TYR A 207 1.58 -8.45 19.40
N ILE A 208 0.60 -9.23 19.88
CA ILE A 208 0.03 -10.35 19.13
C ILE A 208 -0.55 -9.85 17.81
N PHE A 209 -1.45 -8.85 17.85
CA PHE A 209 -2.12 -8.37 16.64
C PHE A 209 -1.17 -7.66 15.65
N PRO A 210 -0.28 -6.73 16.05
CA PRO A 210 0.69 -6.12 15.13
C PRO A 210 1.57 -7.13 14.39
N VAL A 211 2.03 -8.18 15.08
CA VAL A 211 2.85 -9.23 14.46
C VAL A 211 2.05 -10.00 13.41
N HIS A 212 0.82 -10.40 13.70
CA HIS A 212 -0.04 -11.12 12.73
C HIS A 212 -0.47 -10.23 11.57
N TRP A 213 -0.85 -9.00 11.86
CA TRP A 213 -1.28 -8.03 10.85
C TRP A 213 -0.18 -7.81 9.82
N GLN A 214 1.07 -7.64 10.26
CA GLN A 214 2.18 -7.43 9.34
C GLN A 214 2.40 -8.64 8.41
N PHE A 215 2.26 -9.87 8.92
CA PHE A 215 2.35 -11.06 8.08
C PHE A 215 1.33 -10.99 6.93
N GLY A 216 0.07 -10.66 7.25
CA GLY A 216 -0.99 -10.53 6.25
C GLY A 216 -0.79 -9.39 5.26
N GLN A 217 -0.11 -8.31 5.65
CA GLN A 217 0.27 -7.24 4.71
C GLN A 217 1.34 -7.67 3.71
N LEU A 218 2.20 -8.62 4.07
CA LEU A 218 3.31 -9.08 3.24
C LEU A 218 2.93 -10.28 2.36
N ASP A 219 2.12 -11.21 2.89
CA ASP A 219 1.59 -12.40 2.21
C ASP A 219 0.55 -11.99 1.18
N GLN A 220 1.00 -11.66 -0.03
CA GLN A 220 0.18 -11.07 -1.10
C GLN A 220 0.54 -11.60 -2.49
N HIS A 221 1.70 -12.22 -2.67
CA HIS A 221 2.28 -12.50 -3.99
C HIS A 221 2.81 -13.93 -4.14
N PRO A 222 1.95 -14.95 -4.04
CA PRO A 222 0.49 -14.88 -3.80
C PRO A 222 0.14 -14.95 -2.30
N ILE A 223 -1.14 -14.77 -1.96
CA ILE A 223 -1.63 -15.10 -0.62
C ILE A 223 -1.62 -16.63 -0.47
N ASP A 224 -0.58 -17.18 0.15
CA ASP A 224 -0.40 -18.62 0.33
C ASP A 224 -0.01 -19.03 1.76
N GLY A 225 0.12 -18.07 2.67
CA GLY A 225 0.49 -18.32 4.06
C GLY A 225 1.99 -18.46 4.28
N TYR A 226 2.80 -18.02 3.31
CA TYR A 226 4.25 -18.01 3.37
C TYR A 226 4.81 -16.67 2.89
N LEU A 227 5.91 -16.21 3.47
CA LEU A 227 6.62 -15.02 2.98
C LEU A 227 7.86 -15.43 2.21
N SER A 228 7.88 -15.15 0.92
CA SER A 228 9.08 -15.28 0.09
C SER A 228 10.08 -14.15 0.34
N HIS A 229 11.32 -14.31 -0.12
CA HIS A 229 12.34 -13.25 -0.08
C HIS A 229 11.86 -11.93 -0.73
N THR A 230 11.03 -12.04 -1.77
CA THR A 230 10.41 -10.90 -2.48
C THR A 230 9.40 -10.18 -1.59
N GLU A 231 8.56 -10.92 -0.87
CA GLU A 231 7.51 -10.34 -0.02
C GLU A 231 8.07 -9.68 1.23
N LEU A 232 9.27 -10.09 1.66
CA LEU A 232 10.02 -9.41 2.74
C LEU A 232 10.70 -8.11 2.28
N ALA A 233 10.69 -7.76 0.99
CA ALA A 233 11.34 -6.56 0.46
C ALA A 233 10.91 -5.24 1.13
N PRO A 234 9.63 -5.03 1.52
CA PRO A 234 9.22 -3.84 2.28
C PRO A 234 9.95 -3.70 3.63
N LEU A 235 10.35 -4.81 4.24
CA LEU A 235 11.12 -4.82 5.49
C LEU A 235 12.62 -4.52 5.31
N ARG A 236 13.07 -4.28 4.07
CA ARG A 236 14.42 -3.82 3.73
C ARG A 236 14.45 -2.34 3.33
N ALA A 237 13.35 -1.63 3.54
CA ALA A 237 13.27 -0.19 3.30
C ALA A 237 14.04 0.60 4.38
N PRO A 238 14.60 1.79 4.06
CA PRO A 238 15.38 2.60 5.02
C PRO A 238 14.63 3.07 6.28
N LEU A 239 13.29 3.00 6.28
CA LEU A 239 12.46 3.36 7.45
C LEU A 239 12.41 2.26 8.51
N ILE A 240 12.87 1.06 8.17
CA ILE A 240 12.85 -0.09 9.06
C ILE A 240 14.07 -0.01 9.99
N PRO A 241 13.91 -0.20 11.31
CA PRO A 241 15.05 -0.21 12.21
C PRO A 241 15.99 -1.38 11.90
N MET A 242 17.27 -1.06 11.65
CA MET A 242 18.31 -2.06 11.33
C MET A 242 17.94 -2.93 10.12
N GLU A 243 17.47 -2.31 9.02
CA GLU A 243 16.93 -3.02 7.86
C GLU A 243 17.95 -3.96 7.19
N HIS A 244 19.25 -3.67 7.35
CA HIS A 244 20.34 -4.53 6.88
C HIS A 244 20.41 -5.88 7.58
N CYS A 245 19.74 -6.03 8.74
CA CYS A 245 19.61 -7.29 9.46
C CYS A 245 18.41 -8.14 9.02
N THR A 246 17.47 -7.59 8.23
CA THR A 246 16.23 -8.27 7.86
C THR A 246 16.46 -9.64 7.22
N THR A 247 17.30 -9.74 6.18
CA THR A 247 17.57 -11.04 5.52
C THR A 247 18.22 -12.03 6.48
N ARG A 248 19.26 -11.59 7.21
CA ARG A 248 19.99 -12.44 8.17
C ARG A 248 19.07 -12.94 9.29
N PHE A 249 18.15 -12.11 9.76
CA PHE A 249 17.16 -12.47 10.77
C PHE A 249 16.18 -13.51 10.24
N PHE A 250 15.57 -13.28 9.08
CA PHE A 250 14.60 -14.24 8.54
C PHE A 250 15.24 -15.56 8.10
N GLU A 251 16.52 -15.57 7.70
CA GLU A 251 17.27 -16.82 7.53
C GLU A 251 17.40 -17.64 8.83
N THR A 252 17.38 -16.99 10.01
CA THR A 252 17.32 -17.71 11.30
C THR A 252 15.91 -18.16 11.69
N CYS A 253 14.89 -17.57 11.05
CA CYS A 253 13.48 -17.90 11.26
C CYS A 253 13.00 -19.02 10.35
N ASP A 254 13.64 -19.22 9.20
CA ASP A 254 13.45 -20.33 8.26
C ASP A 254 13.99 -21.64 8.89
N LEU A 255 13.16 -22.28 9.73
CA LEU A 255 13.55 -23.41 10.57
C LEU A 255 13.72 -24.69 9.74
N ASP A 256 12.85 -24.89 8.75
CA ASP A 256 12.88 -26.06 7.87
C ASP A 256 13.73 -25.85 6.59
N ASN A 257 14.25 -24.64 6.40
CA ASN A 257 15.16 -24.25 5.31
C ASN A 257 14.54 -24.30 3.91
N ASP A 258 13.23 -24.15 3.80
CA ASP A 258 12.51 -24.14 2.53
C ASP A 258 12.60 -22.80 1.76
N LYS A 259 13.19 -21.76 2.38
CA LYS A 259 13.37 -20.38 1.88
C LYS A 259 12.10 -19.52 1.88
N TYR A 260 11.10 -19.97 2.61
CA TYR A 260 9.89 -19.24 2.92
C TYR A 260 9.80 -19.06 4.43
N ILE A 261 8.99 -18.11 4.87
CA ILE A 261 8.68 -17.93 6.29
C ILE A 261 7.19 -18.21 6.48
N ALA A 262 6.87 -19.34 7.11
CA ALA A 262 5.51 -19.66 7.48
C ALA A 262 5.00 -18.77 8.63
N LEU A 263 3.69 -18.69 8.83
CA LEU A 263 3.10 -17.88 9.90
C LEU A 263 3.62 -18.26 11.30
N ASP A 264 3.83 -19.55 11.56
CA ASP A 264 4.33 -20.01 12.86
C ASP A 264 5.81 -19.71 13.09
N GLU A 265 6.63 -19.79 12.03
CA GLU A 265 8.02 -19.35 12.04
C GLU A 265 8.12 -17.84 12.27
N TRP A 266 7.35 -17.05 11.52
CA TRP A 266 7.25 -15.60 11.69
C TRP A 266 6.87 -15.21 13.11
N ALA A 267 5.74 -15.75 13.61
CA ALA A 267 5.22 -15.42 14.91
C ALA A 267 6.17 -15.89 16.04
N GLY A 268 6.74 -17.09 15.89
CA GLY A 268 7.73 -17.65 16.79
C GLY A 268 8.99 -16.78 16.89
N CYS A 269 9.50 -16.29 15.74
CA CYS A 269 10.66 -15.42 15.69
C CYS A 269 10.46 -14.07 16.39
N PHE A 270 9.23 -13.56 16.42
CA PHE A 270 8.87 -12.37 17.21
C PHE A 270 8.48 -12.66 18.66
N GLY A 271 8.60 -13.92 19.10
CA GLY A 271 8.33 -14.34 20.48
C GLY A 271 6.85 -14.54 20.80
N ILE A 272 5.98 -14.61 19.80
CA ILE A 272 4.57 -14.95 19.99
C ILE A 272 4.47 -16.44 20.30
N LYS A 273 3.74 -16.76 21.38
CA LYS A 273 3.56 -18.13 21.84
C LYS A 273 2.67 -18.87 20.86
N GLN A 274 2.99 -20.14 20.61
CA GLN A 274 2.27 -20.97 19.63
C GLN A 274 0.74 -21.02 19.83
N LYS A 275 0.27 -20.99 21.09
CA LYS A 275 -1.15 -20.96 21.45
C LYS A 275 -1.89 -19.65 21.10
N ASP A 276 -1.14 -18.58 20.88
CA ASP A 276 -1.64 -17.25 20.57
C ASP A 276 -1.46 -16.93 19.06
N ILE A 277 -1.03 -17.92 18.26
CA ILE A 277 -0.95 -17.83 16.80
C ILE A 277 -2.33 -18.11 16.23
N ASP A 278 -2.88 -17.15 15.50
CA ASP A 278 -4.25 -17.18 15.00
C ASP A 278 -4.33 -16.62 13.57
N LYS A 279 -4.74 -17.47 12.63
CA LYS A 279 -4.91 -17.12 11.22
C LYS A 279 -6.02 -16.08 11.01
N ASP A 280 -7.00 -15.97 11.91
CA ASP A 280 -8.06 -14.96 11.85
C ASP A 280 -7.59 -13.53 12.20
N LEU A 281 -6.31 -13.40 12.57
CA LEU A 281 -5.62 -12.12 12.78
C LEU A 281 -4.85 -11.64 11.55
N VAL A 282 -4.62 -12.52 10.58
CA VAL A 282 -3.87 -12.26 9.33
C VAL A 282 -4.78 -11.72 8.23
N ILE A 283 -6.08 -12.04 8.30
CA ILE A 283 -7.14 -11.62 7.37
C ILE A 283 -7.68 -10.22 7.74
#